data_AF-A0A183SAP9-F1
#
_entry.id   AF-A0A183SAP9-F1
#
_cell.length_a   1.000
_cell.length_b   1.000
_cell.length_c   1.000
_cell.angle_alpha   90.00
_cell.angle_beta   90.00
_cell.angle_gamma   90.00
#
_symmetry.space_group_name_H-M   'P 1'
#
loop_
_entity.id
_entity.type
_entity.pdbx_description
1 polymer ?
#
loop_
_entity_poly.entity_id
_entity_poly.type
_entity_poly.pdbx_seq_one_letter_code
_entity_poly.pdbx_strand_id
1 'polypeptide(L)'
;MRLVASKTSRSPLRYPSHSISVERMIDHVNLLKKDNGRLMATEFESIDPGGQFTWEVSSRPENRSKNRYANVVAYDHSRIVLQKIDGVPDSDYINANYLDGYHRKNMYIATQGPLPNTIVDFWRMVWEQRSSIIVAMTRLEERTRIKCEQYWPAVGHGTRSPMSSAVEGWSNHAQPPNSPTSNHIFPPHRLQDNLITHRPGNSVAQLCQVPLATVTHGQITVDLLSVVELAYYTIRTFSLQKSGSQEKREVRQLQFTAWPDHGVPNHPAPLLMFLRRVNSEHAPETGPIIVHCSAGVGRTGRFLQPQCRRCFSL
;
A
#
# COMPACT_ATOMS: atom_id res chain seq x y z
N MET A 1 -29.07 -15.78 -34.80
CA MET A 1 -27.95 -16.59 -35.34
C MET A 1 -26.64 -16.00 -34.83
N ARG A 2 -26.09 -16.52 -33.72
CA ARG A 2 -24.74 -16.16 -33.26
C ARG A 2 -23.83 -17.34 -33.58
N LEU A 3 -22.81 -17.09 -34.39
CA LEU A 3 -21.83 -18.06 -34.85
C LEU A 3 -21.12 -18.71 -33.65
N VAL A 4 -21.29 -20.03 -33.53
CA VAL A 4 -20.48 -20.90 -32.67
C VAL A 4 -19.18 -21.15 -33.43
N ALA A 5 -18.10 -20.48 -33.04
CA ALA A 5 -16.77 -20.83 -33.50
C ALA A 5 -16.37 -22.18 -32.85
N SER A 6 -16.00 -23.13 -33.71
CA SER A 6 -15.67 -24.49 -33.32
C SER A 6 -14.50 -24.53 -32.34
N LYS A 7 -14.72 -25.17 -31.18
CA LYS A 7 -13.66 -25.55 -30.25
C LYS A 7 -12.80 -26.61 -30.94
N THR A 8 -11.67 -26.21 -31.50
CA THR A 8 -10.60 -27.15 -31.78
C THR A 8 -10.04 -27.62 -30.44
N SER A 9 -10.18 -28.92 -30.20
CA SER A 9 -9.61 -29.67 -29.10
C SER A 9 -8.08 -29.54 -29.12
N ARG A 10 -7.54 -28.51 -28.48
CA ARG A 10 -6.18 -28.53 -27.95
C ARG A 10 -6.30 -28.67 -26.45
N SER A 11 -5.86 -29.81 -25.94
CA SER A 11 -5.57 -29.98 -24.52
C SER A 11 -4.75 -28.76 -24.06
N PRO A 12 -5.16 -28.03 -23.01
CA PRO A 12 -4.33 -26.98 -22.48
C PRO A 12 -3.00 -27.61 -22.07
N LEU A 13 -1.89 -27.04 -22.53
CA LEU A 13 -0.56 -27.38 -22.04
C LEU A 13 -0.56 -27.10 -20.53
N ARG A 14 -0.92 -28.10 -19.73
CA ARG A 14 -0.64 -28.11 -18.30
C ARG A 14 0.86 -28.26 -18.18
N TYR A 15 1.59 -27.15 -18.18
CA TYR A 15 2.93 -27.15 -17.62
C TYR A 15 2.77 -27.54 -16.17
N PRO A 16 3.29 -28.69 -15.73
CA PRO A 16 3.15 -29.07 -14.34
C PRO A 16 4.00 -28.10 -13.52
N SER A 17 3.34 -27.27 -12.71
CA SER A 17 3.96 -26.28 -11.82
C SER A 17 4.69 -27.00 -10.69
N HIS A 18 5.83 -27.60 -11.00
CA HIS A 18 6.75 -28.10 -10.01
C HIS A 18 7.47 -26.90 -9.38
N SER A 19 7.84 -27.03 -8.10
CA SER A 19 8.75 -26.07 -7.49
C SER A 19 10.04 -25.98 -8.29
N ILE A 20 10.59 -24.77 -8.37
CA ILE A 20 11.83 -24.50 -9.08
C ILE A 20 12.88 -24.29 -8.00
N SER A 21 13.94 -25.11 -8.00
CA SER A 21 15.04 -24.92 -7.06
C SER A 21 15.75 -23.59 -7.34
N VAL A 22 16.30 -22.98 -6.29
CA VAL A 22 16.96 -21.67 -6.40
C VAL A 22 18.13 -21.73 -7.39
N GLU A 23 18.85 -22.86 -7.46
CA GLU A 23 19.97 -23.03 -8.39
C GLU A 23 19.51 -22.99 -9.86
N ARG A 24 18.28 -23.41 -10.14
CA ARG A 24 17.71 -23.47 -11.51
C ARG A 24 16.90 -22.24 -11.90
N MET A 25 16.70 -21.29 -10.98
CA MET A 25 15.81 -20.15 -11.18
C MET A 25 16.25 -19.28 -12.37
N ILE A 26 17.56 -19.03 -12.51
CA ILE A 26 18.09 -18.20 -13.61
C ILE A 26 17.81 -18.84 -14.96
N ASP A 27 18.14 -20.13 -15.10
CA ASP A 27 17.92 -20.88 -16.34
C ASP A 27 16.44 -20.96 -16.69
N HIS A 28 15.58 -21.18 -15.69
CA HIS A 28 14.14 -21.20 -15.87
C HIS A 28 13.59 -19.85 -16.35
N VAL A 29 14.00 -18.73 -15.73
CA VAL A 29 13.59 -17.39 -16.17
C VAL A 29 14.07 -17.12 -17.60
N ASN A 30 15.30 -17.50 -17.93
CA ASN A 30 15.85 -17.34 -19.28
C ASN A 30 15.04 -18.15 -20.30
N LEU A 31 14.65 -19.38 -19.96
CA LEU A 31 13.74 -20.19 -20.79
C LEU A 31 12.39 -19.49 -20.99
N LEU A 32 11.76 -19.02 -19.92
CA LEU A 32 10.45 -18.38 -19.98
C LEU A 32 10.44 -17.09 -20.83
N LYS A 33 11.58 -16.37 -20.88
CA LYS A 33 11.76 -15.14 -21.66
C LYS A 33 12.04 -15.35 -23.14
N LYS A 34 12.41 -16.57 -23.58
CA LYS A 34 12.62 -16.87 -25.01
C LYS A 34 11.34 -16.61 -25.81
N ASP A 35 11.50 -16.45 -27.13
CA ASP A 35 10.40 -16.23 -28.07
C ASP A 35 9.46 -15.09 -27.63
N ASN A 36 10.05 -13.96 -27.21
CA ASN A 36 9.32 -12.79 -26.69
C ASN A 36 8.40 -13.11 -25.49
N GLY A 37 8.82 -14.03 -24.62
CA GLY A 37 8.08 -14.37 -23.41
C GLY A 37 6.88 -15.31 -23.64
N ARG A 38 6.81 -15.99 -24.79
CA ARG A 38 5.65 -16.85 -25.12
C ARG A 38 5.34 -17.90 -24.06
N LEU A 39 6.38 -18.51 -23.47
CA LEU A 39 6.21 -19.50 -22.40
C LEU A 39 5.73 -18.84 -21.10
N MET A 40 6.28 -17.68 -20.74
CA MET A 40 5.80 -16.91 -19.58
C MET A 40 4.32 -16.53 -19.72
N ALA A 41 3.90 -16.08 -20.91
CA ALA A 41 2.50 -15.74 -21.19
C ALA A 41 1.61 -16.98 -21.08
N THR A 42 2.02 -18.09 -21.69
CA THR A 42 1.27 -19.36 -21.63
C THR A 42 1.13 -19.85 -20.19
N GLU A 43 2.20 -19.80 -19.39
CA GLU A 43 2.18 -20.20 -17.99
C GLU A 43 1.24 -19.29 -17.18
N PHE A 44 1.35 -17.96 -17.35
CA PHE A 44 0.50 -17.00 -16.66
C PHE A 44 -0.99 -17.17 -17.01
N GLU A 45 -1.32 -17.37 -18.29
CA GLU A 45 -2.69 -17.61 -18.76
C GLU A 45 -3.26 -18.95 -18.28
N SER A 46 -2.38 -19.91 -17.96
CA SER A 46 -2.79 -21.22 -17.42
C SER A 46 -3.12 -21.20 -15.92
N ILE A 47 -2.90 -20.07 -15.23
CA ILE A 47 -3.22 -19.92 -13.81
C ILE A 47 -4.74 -20.03 -13.63
N ASP A 48 -5.18 -21.21 -13.21
CA ASP A 48 -6.54 -21.49 -12.80
C ASP A 48 -6.54 -21.86 -11.32
N PRO A 49 -7.12 -21.03 -10.43
CA PRO A 49 -7.25 -21.39 -9.01
C PRO A 49 -8.10 -22.66 -8.80
N GLY A 50 -8.91 -23.03 -9.80
CA GLY A 50 -9.93 -24.05 -9.69
C GLY A 50 -11.08 -23.62 -8.78
N GLY A 51 -12.24 -24.24 -8.96
CA GLY A 51 -13.43 -23.99 -8.13
C GLY A 51 -14.33 -22.86 -8.63
N GLN A 52 -15.44 -22.70 -7.93
CA GLN A 52 -16.40 -21.61 -8.14
C GLN A 52 -16.35 -20.69 -6.92
N PHE A 53 -16.35 -19.39 -7.17
CA PHE A 53 -16.32 -18.36 -6.12
C PHE A 53 -17.57 -17.50 -6.23
N THR A 54 -18.09 -17.06 -5.09
CA THR A 54 -19.19 -16.09 -5.01
C THR A 54 -18.66 -14.74 -4.54
N TRP A 55 -19.38 -13.68 -4.91
CA TRP A 55 -19.12 -12.28 -4.52
C TRP A 55 -20.45 -11.55 -4.30
N GLU A 56 -21.41 -12.26 -3.70
CA GLU A 56 -22.78 -11.81 -3.51
C GLU A 56 -22.81 -10.56 -2.64
N VAL A 57 -22.05 -10.54 -1.54
CA VAL A 57 -22.00 -9.41 -0.61
C VAL A 57 -21.44 -8.16 -1.31
N SER A 58 -20.39 -8.33 -2.12
CA SER A 58 -19.81 -7.26 -2.92
C SER A 58 -20.78 -6.67 -3.95
N SER A 59 -21.77 -7.45 -4.39
CA SER A 59 -22.73 -7.07 -5.45
C SER A 59 -24.02 -6.43 -4.94
N ARG A 60 -24.26 -6.47 -3.61
CA ARG A 60 -25.44 -5.87 -2.98
C ARG A 60 -25.52 -4.37 -3.25
N PRO A 61 -26.72 -3.81 -3.51
CA PRO A 61 -26.90 -2.39 -3.79
C PRO A 61 -26.19 -1.45 -2.80
N GLU A 62 -26.22 -1.80 -1.52
CA GLU A 62 -25.64 -1.06 -0.39
C GLU A 62 -24.09 -1.03 -0.43
N ASN A 63 -23.47 -2.01 -1.08
CA ASN A 63 -22.02 -2.19 -1.11
C ASN A 63 -21.36 -1.79 -2.44
N ARG A 64 -22.14 -1.62 -3.51
CA ARG A 64 -21.59 -1.25 -4.84
C ARG A 64 -20.77 0.03 -4.79
N SER A 65 -21.23 1.04 -4.05
CA SER A 65 -20.54 2.32 -3.89
C SER A 65 -19.28 2.25 -3.02
N LYS A 66 -19.06 1.12 -2.32
CA LYS A 66 -17.86 0.86 -1.51
C LYS A 66 -16.73 0.22 -2.34
N ASN A 67 -17.01 -0.17 -3.58
CA ASN A 67 -16.03 -0.74 -4.52
C ASN A 67 -15.45 0.35 -5.42
N ARG A 68 -14.14 0.55 -5.40
CA ARG A 68 -13.46 1.53 -6.26
C ARG A 68 -13.59 1.17 -7.75
N TYR A 69 -13.63 -0.12 -8.04
CA TYR A 69 -13.86 -0.64 -9.38
C TYR A 69 -14.93 -1.72 -9.34
N ALA A 70 -15.98 -1.58 -10.13
CA ALA A 70 -17.10 -2.54 -10.14
C ALA A 70 -16.67 -3.96 -10.56
N ASN A 71 -15.59 -4.07 -11.36
CA ASN A 71 -15.03 -5.34 -11.80
C ASN A 71 -13.95 -5.91 -10.86
N VAL A 72 -13.72 -5.28 -9.70
CA VAL A 72 -12.80 -5.79 -8.67
C VAL A 72 -13.56 -5.90 -7.36
N VAL A 73 -13.95 -7.12 -7.02
CA VAL A 73 -14.84 -7.45 -5.90
C VAL A 73 -14.12 -8.34 -4.90
N ALA A 74 -14.63 -8.37 -3.67
CA ALA A 74 -14.17 -9.32 -2.65
C ALA A 74 -14.95 -10.64 -2.76
N TYR A 75 -14.25 -11.76 -2.76
CA TYR A 75 -14.88 -13.08 -2.70
C TYR A 75 -15.42 -13.38 -1.31
N ASP A 76 -16.62 -13.95 -1.22
CA ASP A 76 -17.35 -14.09 0.05
C ASP A 76 -16.62 -14.99 1.06
N HIS A 77 -15.98 -16.07 0.60
CA HIS A 77 -15.34 -17.07 1.47
C HIS A 77 -14.08 -16.57 2.18
N SER A 78 -13.44 -15.52 1.69
CA SER A 78 -12.18 -14.98 2.23
C SER A 78 -12.25 -13.49 2.54
N ARG A 79 -13.43 -12.86 2.40
CA ARG A 79 -13.58 -11.43 2.66
C ARG A 79 -13.34 -11.11 4.14
N ILE A 80 -12.93 -9.89 4.41
CA ILE A 80 -12.97 -9.36 5.77
C ILE A 80 -14.41 -9.04 6.15
N VAL A 81 -14.81 -9.47 7.33
CA VAL A 81 -16.13 -9.21 7.91
C VAL A 81 -15.94 -8.28 9.10
N LEU A 82 -16.37 -7.03 8.98
CA LEU A 82 -16.31 -6.07 10.08
C LEU A 82 -17.42 -6.34 11.10
N GLN A 83 -17.23 -5.93 12.35
CA GLN A 83 -18.30 -5.97 13.35
C GLN A 83 -19.49 -5.15 12.85
N LYS A 84 -20.69 -5.75 12.86
CA LYS A 84 -21.91 -5.05 12.45
C LYS A 84 -22.20 -3.87 13.38
N ILE A 85 -22.68 -2.79 12.77
CA ILE A 85 -23.18 -1.61 13.48
C ILE A 85 -24.71 -1.68 13.44
N ASP A 86 -25.33 -1.61 14.62
CA ASP A 86 -26.78 -1.67 14.76
C ASP A 86 -27.46 -0.57 13.93
N GLY A 87 -28.51 -0.97 13.20
CA GLY A 87 -29.27 -0.06 12.34
C GLY A 87 -28.57 0.36 11.04
N VAL A 88 -27.34 -0.09 10.75
CA VAL A 88 -26.62 0.22 9.51
C VAL A 88 -26.50 -1.03 8.63
N PRO A 89 -27.30 -1.14 7.55
CA PRO A 89 -27.25 -2.27 6.62
C PRO A 89 -25.84 -2.48 6.04
N ASP A 90 -25.43 -3.74 5.94
CA ASP A 90 -24.13 -4.17 5.39
C ASP A 90 -22.92 -3.38 5.92
N SER A 91 -23.00 -2.94 7.18
CA SER A 91 -21.87 -2.35 7.90
C SER A 91 -20.73 -3.34 8.18
N ASP A 92 -20.89 -4.62 7.84
CA ASP A 92 -19.85 -5.64 7.91
C ASP A 92 -18.99 -5.73 6.65
N TYR A 93 -19.33 -4.98 5.59
CA TYR A 93 -18.64 -5.07 4.29
C TYR A 93 -17.52 -4.04 4.14
N ILE A 94 -16.35 -4.54 3.73
CA ILE A 94 -15.25 -3.80 3.14
C ILE A 94 -14.66 -4.62 1.99
N ASN A 95 -14.23 -3.98 0.90
CA ASN A 95 -13.60 -4.66 -0.23
C ASN A 95 -12.16 -5.05 0.14
N ALA A 96 -12.04 -6.21 0.79
CA ALA A 96 -10.78 -6.75 1.26
C ALA A 96 -10.89 -8.27 1.43
N ASN A 97 -9.79 -9.00 1.18
CA ASN A 97 -9.70 -10.45 1.38
C ASN A 97 -8.43 -10.82 2.17
N TYR A 98 -8.54 -11.85 3.00
CA TYR A 98 -7.37 -12.51 3.57
C TYR A 98 -6.57 -13.22 2.48
N LEU A 99 -5.26 -13.19 2.62
CA LEU A 99 -4.33 -13.97 1.79
C LEU A 99 -3.31 -14.69 2.67
N ASP A 100 -2.96 -15.91 2.23
CA ASP A 100 -1.96 -16.74 2.88
C ASP A 100 -0.54 -16.29 2.54
N GLY A 101 0.35 -16.32 3.54
CA GLY A 101 1.79 -16.21 3.35
C GLY A 101 2.47 -17.57 3.16
N TYR A 102 3.80 -17.58 3.15
CA TYR A 102 4.62 -18.75 2.82
C TYR A 102 4.35 -19.99 3.71
N HIS A 103 4.09 -19.77 5.01
CA HIS A 103 3.67 -20.83 5.95
C HIS A 103 2.63 -20.34 6.98
N ARG A 104 1.97 -19.21 6.72
CA ARG A 104 1.04 -18.58 7.66
C ARG A 104 -0.28 -18.29 6.96
N LYS A 105 -1.35 -18.92 7.44
CA LYS A 105 -2.72 -18.60 7.02
C LYS A 105 -3.05 -17.16 7.37
N ASN A 106 -3.83 -16.49 6.52
CA ASN A 106 -4.31 -15.13 6.77
C ASN A 106 -3.19 -14.16 7.21
N MET A 107 -2.02 -14.26 6.58
CA MET A 107 -0.87 -13.42 6.91
C MET A 107 -1.06 -11.98 6.40
N TYR A 108 -1.83 -11.83 5.32
CA TYR A 108 -2.05 -10.56 4.64
C TYR A 108 -3.53 -10.27 4.49
N ILE A 109 -3.85 -8.99 4.38
CA ILE A 109 -5.13 -8.50 3.85
C ILE A 109 -4.81 -7.74 2.56
N ALA A 110 -5.32 -8.21 1.43
CA ALA A 110 -5.34 -7.42 0.20
C ALA A 110 -6.62 -6.59 0.14
N THR A 111 -6.48 -5.29 -0.08
CA THR A 111 -7.61 -4.37 -0.17
C THR A 111 -7.37 -3.26 -1.19
N GLN A 112 -8.44 -2.63 -1.65
CA GLN A 112 -8.37 -1.45 -2.52
C GLN A 112 -7.81 -0.23 -1.77
N GLY A 113 -7.36 0.78 -2.51
CA GLY A 113 -7.14 2.11 -1.95
C GLY A 113 -8.46 2.68 -1.44
N PRO A 114 -8.58 3.10 -0.16
CA PRO A 114 -9.84 3.59 0.41
C PRO A 114 -10.47 4.71 -0.42
N LEU A 115 -11.80 4.72 -0.47
CA LEU A 115 -12.63 5.78 -1.07
C LEU A 115 -13.06 6.76 0.03
N PRO A 116 -13.54 7.97 -0.30
CA PRO A 116 -13.97 8.93 0.71
C PRO A 116 -15.01 8.35 1.69
N ASN A 117 -15.96 7.57 1.15
CA ASN A 117 -17.02 6.89 1.90
C ASN A 117 -16.57 5.59 2.60
N THR A 118 -15.32 5.13 2.44
CA THR A 118 -14.83 3.88 3.06
C THR A 118 -13.57 4.07 3.92
N ILE A 119 -13.08 5.30 4.11
CA ILE A 119 -11.96 5.58 5.03
C ILE A 119 -12.30 5.14 6.47
N VAL A 120 -13.54 5.35 6.91
CA VAL A 120 -13.99 4.92 8.25
C VAL A 120 -13.94 3.40 8.38
N ASP A 121 -14.42 2.68 7.35
CA ASP A 121 -14.37 1.21 7.32
C ASP A 121 -12.93 0.69 7.28
N PHE A 122 -12.04 1.37 6.56
CA PHE A 122 -10.63 1.01 6.49
C PHE A 122 -9.95 1.08 7.86
N TRP A 123 -10.09 2.19 8.60
CA TRP A 123 -9.49 2.28 9.93
C TRP A 123 -10.15 1.35 10.95
N ARG A 124 -11.45 1.13 10.83
CA ARG A 124 -12.17 0.11 11.60
C ARG A 124 -11.59 -1.28 11.34
N MET A 125 -11.30 -1.63 10.09
CA MET A 125 -10.61 -2.87 9.72
C MET A 125 -9.21 -2.95 10.35
N VAL A 126 -8.39 -1.91 10.23
CA VAL A 126 -7.04 -1.87 10.84
C VAL A 126 -7.13 -2.16 12.34
N TRP A 127 -8.07 -1.52 13.03
CA TRP A 127 -8.30 -1.73 14.45
C TRP A 127 -8.81 -3.14 14.77
N GLU A 128 -9.89 -3.61 14.15
CA GLU A 128 -10.48 -4.92 14.45
C GLU A 128 -9.52 -6.07 14.17
N GLN A 129 -8.69 -5.95 13.13
CA GLN A 129 -7.71 -6.96 12.76
C GLN A 129 -6.38 -6.87 13.52
N ARG A 130 -6.23 -5.89 14.42
CA ARG A 130 -4.98 -5.65 15.17
C ARG A 130 -3.75 -5.53 14.25
N SER A 131 -3.95 -4.97 13.07
CA SER A 131 -2.87 -4.78 12.09
C SER A 131 -1.98 -3.63 12.53
N SER A 132 -0.68 -3.89 12.64
CA SER A 132 0.34 -2.88 12.96
C SER A 132 1.04 -2.33 11.72
N ILE A 133 0.96 -3.02 10.58
CA ILE A 133 1.63 -2.64 9.34
C ILE A 133 0.63 -2.46 8.20
N ILE A 134 0.74 -1.31 7.52
CA ILE A 134 0.04 -1.00 6.27
C ILE A 134 1.07 -0.79 5.17
N VAL A 135 0.92 -1.48 4.05
CA VAL A 135 1.77 -1.34 2.87
C VAL A 135 0.95 -0.71 1.75
N ALA A 136 1.34 0.50 1.33
CA ALA A 136 0.72 1.23 0.23
C ALA A 136 1.61 1.15 -1.02
N MET A 137 1.17 0.43 -2.05
CA MET A 137 1.92 0.22 -3.30
C MET A 137 1.56 1.24 -4.39
N THR A 138 1.15 2.46 -4.01
CA THR A 138 0.73 3.51 -4.94
C THR A 138 0.93 4.89 -4.34
N ARG A 139 1.12 5.88 -5.21
CA ARG A 139 0.87 7.29 -4.89
C ARG A 139 -0.63 7.55 -4.83
N LEU A 140 -1.03 8.67 -4.21
CA LEU A 140 -2.43 9.11 -4.18
C LEU A 140 -2.97 9.38 -5.59
N GLU A 141 -2.13 10.00 -6.42
CA GLU A 141 -2.46 10.36 -7.79
C GLU A 141 -1.32 9.95 -8.74
N GLU A 142 -1.69 9.50 -9.93
CA GLU A 142 -0.76 9.18 -11.03
C GLU A 142 -1.33 9.74 -12.33
N ARG A 143 -0.59 10.65 -12.99
CA ARG A 143 -0.98 11.32 -14.23
C ARG A 143 -2.44 11.79 -14.18
N THR A 144 -2.76 12.61 -13.18
CA THR A 144 -4.10 13.21 -12.96
C THR A 144 -5.21 12.25 -12.56
N ARG A 145 -4.92 10.95 -12.37
CA ARG A 145 -5.90 9.98 -11.91
C ARG A 145 -5.67 9.64 -10.45
N ILE A 146 -6.70 9.87 -9.64
CA ILE A 146 -6.73 9.44 -8.25
C ILE A 146 -6.71 7.91 -8.20
N LYS A 147 -5.70 7.37 -7.53
CA LYS A 147 -5.49 5.95 -7.27
C LYS A 147 -5.93 5.56 -5.86
N CYS A 148 -5.80 6.48 -4.91
CA CYS A 148 -6.13 6.24 -3.51
C CYS A 148 -6.46 7.58 -2.86
N GLU A 149 -7.47 7.63 -2.00
CA GLU A 149 -7.67 8.80 -1.15
C GLU A 149 -6.59 8.87 -0.07
N GLN A 150 -6.30 10.09 0.39
CA GLN A 150 -5.53 10.26 1.60
C GLN A 150 -6.40 9.90 2.81
N TYR A 151 -6.11 8.75 3.42
CA TYR A 151 -6.83 8.24 4.58
C TYR A 151 -6.13 8.57 5.91
N TRP A 152 -5.13 9.44 5.92
CA TRP A 152 -4.35 9.79 7.11
C TRP A 152 -4.30 11.32 7.31
N PRO A 153 -4.02 11.81 8.53
CA PRO A 153 -3.90 13.25 8.81
C PRO A 153 -2.88 13.93 7.87
N ALA A 154 -3.27 15.02 7.24
CA ALA A 154 -2.32 15.88 6.54
C ALA A 154 -1.54 16.70 7.58
N VAL A 155 -0.21 16.73 7.46
CA VAL A 155 0.59 17.74 8.19
C VAL A 155 0.26 19.07 7.53
N GLY A 156 -0.17 20.04 8.32
CA GLY A 156 -0.46 21.39 7.83
C GLY A 156 0.81 22.05 7.29
N HIS A 157 1.07 21.91 5.99
CA HIS A 157 1.65 23.02 5.25
C HIS A 157 0.50 23.99 5.06
N GLY A 158 0.65 25.22 5.56
CA GLY A 158 -0.41 26.24 5.55
C GLY A 158 -1.27 26.18 4.29
N THR A 159 -2.58 26.12 4.49
CA THR A 159 -3.61 26.07 3.44
C THR A 159 -3.26 27.03 2.31
N ARG A 160 -2.79 26.50 1.17
CA ARG A 160 -3.13 27.13 -0.11
C ARG A 160 -4.51 26.64 -0.46
N SER A 161 -5.52 27.41 -0.07
CA SER A 161 -6.82 27.34 -0.70
C SER A 161 -6.63 27.36 -2.22
N PRO A 162 -7.44 26.62 -3.01
CA PRO A 162 -7.46 26.83 -4.44
C PRO A 162 -7.92 28.27 -4.66
N MET A 163 -7.03 29.14 -5.12
CA MET A 163 -7.39 30.51 -5.47
C MET A 163 -8.19 30.44 -6.78
N SER A 164 -9.49 30.16 -6.67
CA SER A 164 -10.44 30.56 -7.69
C SER A 164 -10.63 32.07 -7.57
N SER A 165 -10.41 32.76 -8.69
CA SER A 165 -10.84 34.14 -8.97
C SER A 165 -10.44 35.22 -7.96
N ALA A 166 -9.30 35.86 -8.23
CA ALA A 166 -9.13 37.31 -8.05
C ALA A 166 -7.98 37.78 -8.96
N VAL A 167 -8.32 38.06 -10.22
CA VAL A 167 -7.48 38.91 -11.08
C VAL A 167 -7.95 40.33 -10.81
N GLU A 168 -7.36 41.00 -9.83
CA GLU A 168 -7.48 42.45 -9.70
C GLU A 168 -6.13 43.07 -9.30
N GLY A 169 -5.55 43.77 -10.28
CA GLY A 169 -4.85 45.03 -10.10
C GLY A 169 -3.67 45.08 -9.13
N TRP A 170 -2.46 44.80 -9.63
CA TRP A 170 -1.25 45.43 -9.09
C TRP A 170 -0.71 46.49 -10.05
N SER A 171 -1.05 47.73 -9.71
CA SER A 171 -0.44 48.95 -10.24
C SER A 171 0.98 49.11 -9.67
N ASN A 172 1.85 49.62 -10.54
CA ASN A 172 3.27 49.85 -10.36
C ASN A 172 3.61 50.66 -9.09
N HIS A 173 4.51 50.14 -8.26
CA HIS A 173 5.33 50.96 -7.37
C HIS A 173 6.81 50.52 -7.40
N ALA A 174 7.65 51.54 -7.55
CA ALA A 174 9.08 51.47 -7.83
C ALA A 174 9.93 51.03 -6.61
N GLN A 175 11.04 50.36 -6.89
CA GLN A 175 12.12 50.06 -5.94
C GLN A 175 13.07 51.28 -5.78
N PRO A 176 13.56 51.58 -4.56
CA PRO A 176 14.74 52.44 -4.40
C PRO A 176 16.05 51.60 -4.34
N PRO A 177 17.23 52.22 -4.60
CA PRO A 177 18.42 51.52 -5.05
C PRO A 177 19.45 51.14 -3.97
N ASN A 178 20.33 50.23 -4.39
CA ASN A 178 21.56 49.69 -3.78
C ASN A 178 22.48 50.67 -3.04
N SER A 179 23.22 50.16 -2.05
CA SER A 179 24.66 50.41 -1.80
C SER A 179 25.23 49.38 -0.76
N PRO A 180 26.56 49.23 -0.52
CA PRO A 180 27.31 48.11 -1.08
C PRO A 180 28.18 47.29 -0.09
N THR A 181 28.57 46.09 -0.55
CA THR A 181 29.79 45.29 -0.31
C THR A 181 30.51 45.32 1.06
N SER A 182 30.69 44.12 1.65
CA SER A 182 31.89 43.79 2.45
C SER A 182 32.37 42.37 2.13
N ASN A 183 33.64 42.28 1.72
CA ASN A 183 34.40 41.06 1.46
C ASN A 183 34.91 40.48 2.77
N HIS A 184 34.60 39.22 3.08
CA HIS A 184 35.40 38.44 4.03
C HIS A 184 35.71 37.04 3.49
N ILE A 185 37.00 36.84 3.30
CA ILE A 185 37.71 35.60 2.96
C ILE A 185 37.69 34.66 4.17
N PHE A 186 37.34 33.38 3.96
CA PHE A 186 37.57 32.30 4.93
C PHE A 186 38.39 31.16 4.30
N PRO A 187 39.40 30.60 5.00
CA PRO A 187 40.23 29.50 4.50
C PRO A 187 39.58 28.12 4.75
N PRO A 188 40.06 27.04 4.09
CA PRO A 188 39.42 25.72 4.13
C PRO A 188 40.00 24.81 5.21
N HIS A 189 39.15 24.23 6.06
CA HIS A 189 39.44 23.06 6.91
C HIS A 189 38.10 22.45 7.32
N ARG A 190 37.91 21.14 7.54
CA ARG A 190 38.63 19.88 7.35
C ARG A 190 37.54 18.86 7.68
N LEU A 191 37.32 17.86 6.82
CA LEU A 191 36.39 16.76 7.09
C LEU A 191 36.89 15.99 8.32
N GLN A 192 36.03 15.81 9.32
CA GLN A 192 36.21 14.83 10.38
C GLN A 192 34.95 13.95 10.45
N ASP A 193 35.17 12.71 10.05
CA ASP A 193 34.27 11.59 10.23
C ASP A 193 34.04 11.33 11.73
N ASN A 194 32.79 11.40 12.17
CA ASN A 194 32.38 10.88 13.47
C ASN A 194 31.58 9.60 13.27
N LEU A 195 32.29 8.48 13.42
CA LEU A 195 31.75 7.16 13.73
C LEU A 195 31.03 7.22 15.10
N ILE A 196 29.70 7.14 15.10
CA ILE A 196 28.91 6.91 16.32
C ILE A 196 28.61 5.41 16.42
N THR A 197 29.22 4.79 17.42
CA THR A 197 28.99 3.42 17.86
C THR A 197 27.59 3.25 18.45
N HIS A 198 26.78 2.33 17.93
CA HIS A 198 25.52 1.90 18.54
C HIS A 198 25.77 1.08 19.83
N ARG A 199 25.09 1.45 20.92
CA ARG A 199 24.75 0.52 22.02
C ARG A 199 23.23 0.33 22.07
N PRO A 200 22.73 -0.90 22.27
CA PRO A 200 21.30 -1.16 22.46
C PRO A 200 20.95 -1.15 23.95
N GLY A 201 19.79 -0.57 24.31
CA GLY A 201 19.24 -0.71 25.66
C GLY A 201 18.32 0.45 26.07
N ASN A 202 17.03 0.17 26.06
CA ASN A 202 15.95 0.74 26.87
C ASN A 202 16.00 2.24 27.23
N SER A 203 15.14 3.03 26.58
CA SER A 203 14.69 4.31 27.13
C SER A 203 13.17 4.40 27.06
N VAL A 204 12.59 4.62 28.23
CA VAL A 204 11.17 4.71 28.58
C VAL A 204 10.61 6.08 28.13
N ALA A 205 10.71 6.41 26.84
CA ALA A 205 10.40 7.75 26.32
C ALA A 205 9.15 7.84 25.42
N GLN A 206 8.29 6.81 25.37
CA GLN A 206 7.31 6.67 24.28
C GLN A 206 5.86 7.10 24.60
N LEU A 207 5.62 7.98 25.59
CA LEU A 207 4.26 8.42 25.93
C LEU A 207 4.14 9.92 26.24
N CYS A 208 4.66 10.80 25.38
CA CYS A 208 4.39 12.26 25.41
C CYS A 208 4.72 12.99 24.07
N GLN A 209 4.67 12.33 22.91
CA GLN A 209 4.85 13.04 21.65
C GLN A 209 3.52 13.71 21.25
N VAL A 210 3.54 15.04 21.13
CA VAL A 210 2.43 15.79 20.51
C VAL A 210 2.31 15.33 19.06
N PRO A 211 1.12 14.88 18.62
CA PRO A 211 0.95 14.43 17.24
C PRO A 211 1.19 15.59 16.26
N LEU A 212 1.84 15.28 15.13
CA LEU A 212 2.06 16.22 14.03
C LEU A 212 0.73 16.67 13.40
N ALA A 213 -0.25 15.77 13.38
CA ALA A 213 -1.62 16.02 12.97
C ALA A 213 -2.53 14.91 13.49
N THR A 214 -3.79 15.23 13.74
CA THR A 214 -4.80 14.28 14.23
C THR A 214 -6.04 14.37 13.35
N VAL A 215 -6.65 13.23 13.06
CA VAL A 215 -7.96 13.14 12.43
C VAL A 215 -8.77 12.02 13.06
N THR A 216 -10.08 12.19 13.16
CA THR A 216 -10.98 11.14 13.66
C THR A 216 -11.85 10.62 12.53
N HIS A 217 -11.86 9.29 12.38
CA HIS A 217 -12.65 8.56 11.39
C HIS A 217 -13.63 7.63 12.13
N GLY A 218 -14.89 8.06 12.24
CA GLY A 218 -15.88 7.35 13.06
C GLY A 218 -15.44 7.28 14.52
N GLN A 219 -15.21 6.06 15.03
CA GLN A 219 -14.76 5.84 16.41
C GLN A 219 -13.23 5.80 16.57
N ILE A 220 -12.46 5.84 15.49
CA ILE A 220 -11.00 5.69 15.53
C ILE A 220 -10.36 7.06 15.33
N THR A 221 -9.61 7.51 16.32
CA THR A 221 -8.73 8.67 16.20
C THR A 221 -7.36 8.20 15.73
N VAL A 222 -6.83 8.88 14.71
CA VAL A 222 -5.55 8.59 14.06
C VAL A 222 -4.63 9.78 14.26
N ASP A 223 -3.62 9.58 15.10
CA ASP A 223 -2.57 10.55 15.39
C ASP A 223 -1.35 10.25 14.53
N LEU A 224 -0.92 11.19 13.70
CA LEU A 224 0.34 11.09 12.97
C LEU A 224 1.49 11.51 13.89
N LEU A 225 2.38 10.57 14.22
CA LEU A 225 3.50 10.80 15.14
C LEU A 225 4.78 11.20 14.42
N SER A 226 5.08 10.55 13.28
CA SER A 226 6.30 10.84 12.52
C SER A 226 6.16 10.49 11.04
N VAL A 227 6.91 11.20 10.20
CA VAL A 227 7.05 10.92 8.77
C VAL A 227 8.54 10.84 8.43
N VAL A 228 8.95 9.77 7.75
CA VAL A 228 10.31 9.57 7.24
C VAL A 228 10.22 9.38 5.73
N GLU A 229 10.68 10.37 4.97
CA GLU A 229 10.73 10.30 3.51
C GLU A 229 12.10 9.78 3.05
N LEU A 230 12.08 8.74 2.22
CA LEU A 230 13.26 8.13 1.62
C LEU A 230 13.13 8.16 0.10
N ALA A 231 14.20 7.82 -0.61
CA ALA A 231 14.26 7.91 -2.07
C ALA A 231 13.15 7.14 -2.80
N TYR A 232 12.71 5.99 -2.27
CA TYR A 232 11.76 5.10 -2.96
C TYR A 232 10.46 4.84 -2.19
N TYR A 233 10.38 5.29 -0.94
CA TYR A 233 9.22 5.07 -0.09
C TYR A 233 9.17 6.06 1.07
N THR A 234 7.97 6.26 1.61
CA THR A 234 7.74 7.07 2.81
C THR A 234 7.25 6.16 3.93
N ILE A 235 7.73 6.36 5.15
CA ILE A 235 7.20 5.69 6.35
C ILE A 235 6.45 6.70 7.20
N ARG A 236 5.23 6.37 7.61
CA ARG A 236 4.43 7.13 8.57
C ARG A 236 4.17 6.26 9.79
N THR A 237 4.33 6.83 10.98
CA THR A 237 4.00 6.16 12.25
C THR A 237 2.77 6.83 12.84
N PHE A 238 1.76 6.04 13.17
CA PHE A 238 0.49 6.47 13.71
C PHE A 238 0.25 5.90 15.10
N SER A 239 -0.44 6.64 15.95
CA SER A 239 -1.12 6.11 17.13
C SER A 239 -2.62 6.08 16.87
N LEU A 240 -3.23 4.90 17.04
CA LEU A 240 -4.66 4.72 16.97
C LEU A 240 -5.27 4.67 18.37
N GLN A 241 -6.40 5.34 18.53
CA GLN A 241 -7.22 5.23 19.74
C GLN A 241 -8.70 5.09 19.37
N LYS A 242 -9.35 4.05 19.89
CA LYS A 242 -10.81 3.86 19.74
C LYS A 242 -11.56 4.59 20.85
N SER A 243 -12.63 5.30 20.50
CA SER A 243 -13.52 5.96 21.45
C SER A 243 -14.05 4.97 22.50
N GLY A 244 -14.00 5.36 23.78
CA GLY A 244 -14.37 4.50 24.91
C GLY A 244 -13.31 3.45 25.31
N SER A 245 -12.21 3.31 24.57
CA SER A 245 -11.10 2.44 24.93
C SER A 245 -9.91 3.24 25.48
N GLN A 246 -9.25 2.68 26.50
CA GLN A 246 -7.96 3.16 26.98
C GLN A 246 -6.78 2.59 26.17
N GLU A 247 -7.05 1.62 25.30
CA GLU A 247 -6.03 1.01 24.46
C GLU A 247 -5.55 2.00 23.38
N LYS A 248 -4.23 2.16 23.27
CA LYS A 248 -3.57 2.81 22.14
C LYS A 248 -2.75 1.79 21.38
N ARG A 249 -2.75 1.90 20.04
CA ARG A 249 -2.00 0.98 19.17
C ARG A 249 -1.15 1.76 18.20
N GLU A 250 0.11 1.36 18.08
CA GLU A 250 0.99 1.91 17.06
C GLU A 250 0.76 1.20 15.72
N VAL A 251 0.64 1.97 14.65
CA VAL A 251 0.52 1.45 13.28
C VAL A 251 1.50 2.18 12.37
N ARG A 252 2.25 1.45 11.56
CA ARG A 252 3.18 2.02 10.58
C ARG A 252 2.67 1.78 9.17
N GLN A 253 2.58 2.86 8.40
CA GLN A 253 2.34 2.78 6.96
C GLN A 253 3.67 2.95 6.23
N LEU A 254 3.97 2.00 5.34
CA LEU A 254 5.07 2.07 4.40
C LEU A 254 4.49 2.26 3.00
N GLN A 255 4.73 3.41 2.40
CA GLN A 255 4.22 3.77 1.08
C GLN A 255 5.34 3.73 0.04
N PHE A 256 5.29 2.79 -0.90
CA PHE A 256 6.22 2.70 -2.02
C PHE A 256 5.86 3.74 -3.09
N THR A 257 6.77 4.68 -3.35
CA THR A 257 6.54 5.84 -4.24
C THR A 257 7.26 5.72 -5.59
N ALA A 258 8.18 4.74 -5.73
CA ALA A 258 8.99 4.57 -6.93
C ALA A 258 8.39 3.62 -7.99
N TRP A 259 7.10 3.25 -7.86
CA TRP A 259 6.44 2.48 -8.92
C TRP A 259 6.10 3.42 -10.10
N PRO A 260 6.50 3.09 -11.34
CA PRO A 260 6.22 3.94 -12.49
C PRO A 260 4.73 3.97 -12.87
N ASP A 261 4.26 5.07 -13.46
CA ASP A 261 2.86 5.19 -13.89
C ASP A 261 2.45 4.13 -14.94
N HIS A 262 3.40 3.72 -15.79
CA HIS A 262 3.21 2.66 -16.77
C HIS A 262 4.21 1.52 -16.55
N GLY A 263 3.70 0.29 -16.66
CA GLY A 263 4.51 -0.90 -16.58
C GLY A 263 4.99 -1.24 -15.16
N VAL A 264 6.22 -1.74 -15.10
CA VAL A 264 6.86 -2.26 -13.89
C VAL A 264 8.19 -1.53 -13.66
N PRO A 265 8.73 -1.49 -12.43
CA PRO A 265 10.05 -0.93 -12.17
C PRO A 265 11.12 -1.55 -13.07
N ASN A 266 12.01 -0.72 -13.63
CA ASN A 266 13.10 -1.16 -14.51
C ASN A 266 14.13 -2.05 -13.82
N HIS A 267 14.21 -1.97 -12.48
CA HIS A 267 15.11 -2.78 -11.67
C HIS A 267 14.39 -3.24 -10.40
N PRO A 268 14.58 -4.50 -9.94
CA PRO A 268 13.87 -5.02 -8.77
C PRO A 268 14.41 -4.51 -7.43
N ALA A 269 15.64 -3.98 -7.38
CA ALA A 269 16.30 -3.62 -6.11
C ALA A 269 15.49 -2.68 -5.20
N PRO A 270 14.87 -1.58 -5.67
CA PRO A 270 14.06 -0.73 -4.81
C PRO A 270 12.89 -1.48 -4.16
N LEU A 271 12.23 -2.36 -4.91
CA LEU A 271 11.14 -3.19 -4.40
C LEU A 271 11.65 -4.24 -3.39
N LEU A 272 12.81 -4.85 -3.65
CA LEU A 272 13.42 -5.82 -2.72
C LEU A 272 13.88 -5.15 -1.42
N MET A 273 14.46 -3.95 -1.49
CA MET A 273 14.82 -3.16 -0.30
C MET A 273 13.59 -2.79 0.51
N PHE A 274 12.53 -2.36 -0.16
CA PHE A 274 11.25 -2.04 0.46
C PHE A 274 10.63 -3.28 1.15
N LEU A 275 10.64 -4.43 0.47
CA LEU A 275 10.15 -5.70 1.03
C LEU A 275 10.94 -6.12 2.28
N ARG A 276 12.28 -6.02 2.24
CA ARG A 276 13.12 -6.27 3.42
C ARG A 276 12.77 -5.34 4.57
N ARG A 277 12.51 -4.06 4.28
CA ARG A 277 12.10 -3.08 5.30
C ARG A 277 10.76 -3.46 5.92
N VAL A 278 9.74 -3.77 5.13
CA VAL A 278 8.43 -4.21 5.65
C VAL A 278 8.59 -5.45 6.55
N ASN A 279 9.33 -6.46 6.09
CA ASN A 279 9.54 -7.68 6.87
C ASN A 279 10.28 -7.44 8.19
N SER A 280 11.20 -6.47 8.25
CA SER A 280 11.91 -6.13 9.50
C SER A 280 11.04 -5.42 10.54
N GLU A 281 9.90 -4.85 10.11
CA GLU A 281 8.97 -4.10 10.97
C GLU A 281 7.79 -4.97 11.44
N HIS A 282 7.57 -6.11 10.79
CA HIS A 282 6.46 -7.00 11.10
C HIS A 282 6.79 -7.90 12.28
N ALA A 283 6.15 -7.64 13.42
CA ALA A 283 6.29 -8.48 14.60
C ALA A 283 5.32 -9.69 14.53
N PRO A 284 5.77 -10.93 14.83
CA PRO A 284 4.97 -12.14 14.67
C PRO A 284 3.60 -12.12 15.38
N GLU A 285 3.54 -11.47 16.55
CA GLU A 285 2.37 -11.33 17.43
C GLU A 285 1.30 -10.37 16.92
N THR A 286 1.59 -9.60 15.87
CA THR A 286 0.64 -8.64 15.30
C THR A 286 -0.32 -9.31 14.32
N GLY A 287 -1.43 -8.62 14.04
CA GLY A 287 -2.41 -9.03 13.04
C GLY A 287 -1.86 -9.10 11.63
N PRO A 288 -2.71 -9.39 10.63
CA PRO A 288 -2.27 -9.48 9.24
C PRO A 288 -1.71 -8.15 8.74
N ILE A 289 -0.72 -8.23 7.84
CA ILE A 289 -0.20 -7.05 7.13
C ILE A 289 -1.24 -6.61 6.10
N ILE A 290 -1.69 -5.37 6.18
CA ILE A 290 -2.62 -4.80 5.20
C ILE A 290 -1.81 -4.32 4.01
N VAL A 291 -2.13 -4.78 2.80
CA VAL A 291 -1.47 -4.36 1.56
C VAL A 291 -2.50 -3.83 0.58
N HIS A 292 -2.31 -2.60 0.12
CA HIS A 292 -3.21 -1.98 -0.84
C HIS A 292 -2.45 -1.27 -1.97
N CYS A 293 -3.17 -1.01 -3.06
CA CYS A 293 -2.73 -0.12 -4.13
C CYS A 293 -3.92 0.76 -4.54
N SER A 294 -4.32 0.73 -5.81
CA SER A 294 -5.59 1.29 -6.26
C SER A 294 -6.71 0.26 -6.13
N ALA A 295 -6.64 -0.84 -6.91
CA ALA A 295 -7.67 -1.89 -6.90
C ALA A 295 -7.42 -3.01 -5.88
N GLY A 296 -6.22 -3.09 -5.30
CA GLY A 296 -5.86 -4.16 -4.36
C GLY A 296 -5.40 -5.48 -4.97
N VAL A 297 -5.23 -5.56 -6.29
CA VAL A 297 -4.88 -6.82 -6.99
C VAL A 297 -3.54 -6.79 -7.74
N GLY A 298 -3.26 -5.74 -8.53
CA GLY A 298 -2.09 -5.70 -9.42
C GLY A 298 -0.75 -5.56 -8.68
N ARG A 299 -0.42 -4.33 -8.23
CA ARG A 299 0.83 -4.06 -7.49
C ARG A 299 0.84 -4.74 -6.13
N THR A 300 -0.32 -4.85 -5.49
CA THR A 300 -0.54 -5.65 -4.27
C THR A 300 -0.11 -7.10 -4.48
N GLY A 301 -0.63 -7.76 -5.52
CA GLY A 301 -0.25 -9.14 -5.85
C GLY A 301 1.23 -9.29 -6.16
N ARG A 302 1.84 -8.32 -6.86
CA ARG A 302 3.28 -8.36 -7.15
C ARG A 302 4.15 -8.18 -5.90
N PHE A 303 3.71 -7.38 -4.93
CA PHE A 303 4.38 -7.26 -3.62
C PHE A 303 4.27 -8.55 -2.80
N LEU A 304 3.10 -9.19 -2.83
CA LEU A 304 2.81 -10.38 -2.04
C LEU A 304 3.39 -11.66 -2.63
N GLN A 305 3.53 -11.75 -3.96
CA GLN A 305 3.96 -12.96 -4.66
C GLN A 305 5.25 -13.59 -4.08
N PRO A 306 6.34 -12.84 -3.83
CA PRO A 306 7.56 -13.41 -3.22
C PRO A 306 7.37 -13.95 -1.79
N GLN A 307 6.24 -13.66 -1.15
CA GLN A 307 5.97 -13.96 0.25
C GLN A 307 4.89 -15.03 0.44
N CYS A 308 4.31 -15.55 -0.64
CA CYS A 308 3.18 -16.48 -0.62
C CYS A 308 3.61 -17.95 -0.83
N ARG A 309 2.85 -18.87 -0.23
CA ARG A 309 3.12 -20.33 -0.17
C ARG A 309 3.36 -21.01 -1.52
N ARG A 310 2.79 -20.48 -2.60
CA ARG A 310 2.91 -21.08 -3.94
C ARG A 310 4.24 -20.82 -4.65
N CYS A 311 5.12 -19.96 -4.11
CA CYS A 311 6.38 -19.61 -4.78
C CYS A 311 7.60 -20.44 -4.33
N PHE A 312 7.54 -21.11 -3.18
CA PHE A 312 8.63 -21.97 -2.74
C PHE A 312 8.03 -23.30 -2.27
N SER A 313 8.57 -24.41 -2.71
CA SER A 313 8.43 -25.66 -1.96
C SER A 313 9.87 -26.11 -1.85
N LEU A 314 10.43 -25.95 -0.65
CA LEU A 314 11.68 -26.60 -0.29
C LEU A 314 11.45 -28.12 -0.22
#